data_AF-A0A9D7IF48-F1
#
_entry.id   AF-A0A9D7IF48-F1
#
_cell.length_a   1.000
_cell.length_b   1.000
_cell.length_c   1.000
_cell.angle_alpha   90.00
_cell.angle_beta   90.00
_cell.angle_gamma   90.00
#
_symmetry.space_group_name_H-M   'P 1'
#
loop_
_entity.id
_entity.type
_entity.pdbx_description
1 polymer ?
#
loop_
_entity_poly.entity_id
_entity_poly.type
_entity_poly.pdbx_seq_one_letter_code
_entity_poly.pdbx_strand_id
1 'polypeptide(L)'
;MAERASFSYLEKAYNPILLALAIFGAHVVVVLGAKFVHLTGMAEVSVRFPWVSAASFLLFYAVFNSIFSLSASNAAKYWSRSVFSFLGLAVVNGFTAYLFSSLGIDEAGSYRWIYIVVTFGYLVFLSIVNFIKKIVEFAQKEEWNQPRARSRKKRN
;
A
#
# COMPACT_ATOMS: atom_id res chain seq x y z
N MET A 1 25.51 -8.66 -10.85
CA MET A 1 25.21 -8.56 -9.40
C MET A 1 23.99 -7.66 -9.11
N ALA A 2 23.80 -6.52 -9.77
CA ALA A 2 22.65 -5.64 -9.58
C ALA A 2 21.28 -6.29 -9.85
N GLU A 3 21.19 -7.21 -10.82
CA GLU A 3 19.95 -7.88 -11.21
C GLU A 3 19.43 -8.88 -10.15
N ARG A 4 20.30 -9.69 -9.54
CA ARG A 4 19.91 -10.56 -8.41
C ARG A 4 19.46 -9.77 -7.19
N ALA A 5 20.06 -8.60 -6.96
CA ALA A 5 19.66 -7.71 -5.87
C ALA A 5 18.25 -7.16 -6.13
N SER A 6 17.95 -6.69 -7.35
CA SER A 6 16.62 -6.15 -7.68
C SER A 6 15.51 -7.20 -7.53
N PHE A 7 15.73 -8.44 -8.00
CA PHE A 7 14.79 -9.55 -7.79
C PHE A 7 14.59 -9.83 -6.30
N SER A 8 15.65 -9.84 -5.49
CA SER A 8 15.55 -10.07 -4.03
C SER A 8 14.78 -8.95 -3.30
N TYR A 9 14.95 -7.69 -3.69
CA TYR A 9 14.20 -6.56 -3.14
C TYR A 9 12.71 -6.63 -3.54
N LEU A 10 12.41 -7.01 -4.78
CA LEU A 10 11.02 -7.22 -5.25
C LEU A 10 10.36 -8.41 -4.56
N GLU A 11 11.09 -9.50 -4.32
CA GLU A 11 10.60 -10.67 -3.59
C GLU A 11 10.31 -10.34 -2.12
N LYS A 12 11.15 -9.50 -1.49
CA LYS A 12 10.89 -8.95 -0.15
C LYS A 12 9.74 -7.94 -0.12
N ALA A 13 9.49 -7.21 -1.21
CA ALA A 13 8.37 -6.27 -1.32
C ALA A 13 7.00 -6.96 -1.25
N TYR A 14 6.93 -8.28 -1.45
CA TYR A 14 5.73 -9.09 -1.13
C TYR A 14 5.40 -9.18 0.36
N ASN A 15 6.22 -8.64 1.25
CA ASN A 15 5.89 -8.54 2.66
C ASN A 15 5.28 -7.16 2.95
N PRO A 16 3.98 -7.09 3.32
CA PRO A 16 3.31 -5.82 3.63
C PRO A 16 4.04 -4.98 4.69
N ILE A 17 4.69 -5.66 5.65
CA ILE A 17 5.45 -5.00 6.71
C ILE A 17 6.68 -4.30 6.14
N LEU A 18 7.41 -4.96 5.23
CA LEU A 18 8.61 -4.37 4.61
C LEU A 18 8.23 -3.20 3.70
N LEU A 19 7.11 -3.32 2.98
CA LEU A 19 6.57 -2.21 2.21
C LEU A 19 6.21 -1.02 3.11
N ALA A 20 5.54 -1.26 4.24
CA ALA A 20 5.22 -0.20 5.20
C ALA A 20 6.49 0.48 5.75
N LEU A 21 7.51 -0.30 6.13
CA LEU A 21 8.78 0.25 6.61
C LEU A 21 9.51 1.08 5.55
N ALA A 22 9.53 0.60 4.30
CA ALA A 22 10.15 1.34 3.19
C ALA A 22 9.42 2.67 2.92
N ILE A 23 8.09 2.64 2.89
CA ILE A 23 7.25 3.82 2.68
C ILE A 23 7.37 4.80 3.85
N PHE A 24 7.42 4.31 5.08
CA PHE A 24 7.69 5.15 6.26
C PHE A 24 9.06 5.80 6.19
N GLY A 25 10.11 5.03 5.86
CA GLY A 25 11.46 5.58 5.68
C GLY A 25 11.50 6.69 4.63
N ALA A 26 10.83 6.50 3.50
CA ALA A 26 10.70 7.52 2.47
C ALA A 26 9.92 8.76 2.95
N HIS A 27 8.83 8.58 3.72
CA HIS A 27 8.08 9.68 4.33
C HIS A 27 8.96 10.53 5.25
N VAL A 28 9.73 9.89 6.13
CA VAL A 28 10.66 10.57 7.04
C VAL A 28 11.71 11.37 6.27
N VAL A 29 12.29 10.79 5.21
CA VAL A 29 13.25 11.50 4.34
C VAL A 29 12.63 12.75 3.71
N VAL A 30 11.39 12.65 3.21
CA VAL A 30 10.69 13.81 2.63
C VAL A 30 10.41 14.90 3.67
N VAL A 31 9.96 14.53 4.87
CA VAL A 31 9.70 15.50 5.94
C VAL A 31 10.99 16.18 6.42
N LEU A 32 12.08 15.43 6.56
CA LEU A 32 13.39 15.97 6.92
C LEU A 32 13.94 16.89 5.82
N GLY A 33 13.80 16.50 4.56
CA GLY A 33 14.17 17.33 3.42
C GLY A 33 13.38 18.64 3.39
N ALA A 34 12.08 18.59 3.62
CA ALA A 34 11.24 19.79 3.71
C ALA A 34 11.64 20.70 4.88
N LYS A 35 11.97 20.12 6.05
CA LYS A 35 12.48 20.89 7.19
C LYS A 35 13.81 21.56 6.85
N PHE A 36 14.71 20.87 6.17
CA PHE A 36 15.99 21.43 5.72
C PHE A 36 15.80 22.60 4.73
N VAL A 37 14.91 22.45 3.75
CA VAL A 37 14.54 23.52 2.80
C VAL A 37 13.99 24.74 3.54
N HIS A 38 13.13 24.52 4.54
CA HIS A 38 12.58 25.61 5.34
C HIS A 38 13.66 26.34 6.16
N LEU A 39 14.56 25.60 6.81
CA LEU A 39 15.63 26.16 7.64
C LEU A 39 16.66 26.97 6.85
N THR A 40 16.94 26.57 5.60
CA THR A 40 17.87 27.28 4.71
C THR A 40 17.25 28.50 4.03
N GLY A 41 15.94 28.71 4.18
CA GLY A 41 15.21 29.79 3.52
C GLY A 41 15.09 29.62 2.00
N MET A 42 15.39 28.42 1.47
CA MET A 42 15.34 28.15 0.02
C MET A 42 13.90 28.21 -0.54
N ALA A 43 12.90 27.85 0.28
CA ALA A 43 11.49 27.95 -0.09
C ALA A 43 10.60 28.03 1.16
N GLU A 44 9.43 28.66 1.02
CA GLU A 44 8.40 28.60 2.03
C GLU A 44 7.72 27.22 2.03
N VAL A 45 7.78 26.55 3.17
CA VAL A 45 7.12 25.25 3.38
C VAL A 45 5.97 25.48 4.35
N SER A 46 4.77 25.11 3.91
CA SER A 46 3.57 25.22 4.75
C SER A 46 3.70 24.35 6.01
N VAL A 47 3.24 24.87 7.16
CA VAL A 47 3.16 24.12 8.44
C VAL A 47 2.31 22.85 8.31
N ARG A 48 1.40 22.81 7.33
CA ARG A 48 0.54 21.65 7.02
C ARG A 48 1.20 20.59 6.14
N PHE A 49 2.38 20.86 5.58
CA PHE A 49 3.09 19.95 4.69
C PHE A 49 3.35 18.55 5.31
N PRO A 50 3.72 18.41 6.59
CA PRO A 50 3.88 17.09 7.20
C PRO A 50 2.61 16.24 7.15
N TRP A 51 1.42 16.85 7.31
CA TRP A 51 0.13 16.15 7.23
C TRP A 51 -0.24 15.76 5.79
N VAL A 52 -0.01 16.64 4.82
CA VAL A 52 -0.21 16.33 3.38
C VAL A 52 0.66 15.15 2.98
N SER A 53 1.96 15.23 3.26
CA SER A 53 2.92 14.19 2.91
C SER A 53 2.54 12.86 3.58
N ALA A 54 2.18 12.87 4.86
CA ALA A 54 1.78 11.68 5.59
C ALA A 54 0.58 10.97 4.93
N ALA A 55 -0.44 11.72 4.50
CA ALA A 55 -1.58 11.19 3.75
C ALA A 55 -1.18 10.65 2.36
N SER A 56 -0.30 11.33 1.63
CA SER A 56 0.21 10.85 0.34
C SER A 56 0.96 9.52 0.46
N PHE A 57 1.78 9.36 1.50
CA PHE A 57 2.50 8.11 1.74
C PHE A 57 1.58 6.96 2.17
N LEU A 58 0.47 7.24 2.87
CA LEU A 58 -0.57 6.24 3.10
C LEU A 58 -1.24 5.80 1.79
N LEU A 59 -1.47 6.74 0.87
CA LEU A 59 -2.00 6.41 -0.45
C LEU A 59 -1.01 5.57 -1.28
N PHE A 60 0.29 5.89 -1.23
CA PHE A 60 1.30 5.04 -1.86
C PHE A 60 1.26 3.63 -1.33
N TYR A 61 1.20 3.46 0.00
CA TYR A 61 1.06 2.12 0.56
C TYR A 61 -0.22 1.45 0.05
N ALA A 62 -1.34 2.15 0.06
CA ALA A 62 -2.62 1.61 -0.37
C ALA A 62 -2.55 1.06 -1.80
N VAL A 63 -1.96 1.81 -2.73
CA VAL A 63 -1.82 1.41 -4.13
C VAL A 63 -0.84 0.24 -4.29
N PHE A 64 0.39 0.38 -3.79
CA PHE A 64 1.42 -0.67 -3.97
C PHE A 64 1.04 -1.98 -3.26
N ASN A 65 0.50 -1.89 -2.04
CA ASN A 65 0.06 -3.06 -1.30
C ASN A 65 -1.08 -3.78 -2.02
N SER A 66 -2.02 -3.03 -2.59
CA SER A 66 -3.13 -3.59 -3.37
C SER A 66 -2.61 -4.35 -4.59
N ILE A 67 -1.66 -3.78 -5.34
CA ILE A 67 -1.03 -4.46 -6.49
C ILE A 67 -0.35 -5.75 -6.04
N PHE A 68 0.49 -5.70 -5.00
CA PHE A 68 1.22 -6.89 -4.52
C PHE A 68 0.32 -7.96 -3.90
N SER A 69 -0.89 -7.61 -3.46
CA SER A 69 -1.86 -8.59 -2.94
C SER A 69 -2.31 -9.62 -3.99
N LEU A 70 -2.28 -9.25 -5.29
CA LEU A 70 -2.61 -10.14 -6.40
C LEU A 70 -1.65 -11.34 -6.48
N SER A 71 -0.37 -11.11 -6.24
CA SER A 71 0.67 -12.14 -6.36
C SER A 71 0.84 -13.00 -5.10
N ALA A 72 0.16 -12.67 -4.01
CA ALA A 72 0.38 -13.34 -2.72
C ALA A 72 -0.17 -14.78 -2.69
N SER A 73 0.65 -15.80 -2.46
CA SER A 73 0.19 -17.21 -2.45
C SER A 73 -0.92 -17.50 -1.42
N ASN A 74 -0.91 -16.82 -0.27
CA ASN A 74 -1.96 -16.93 0.76
C ASN A 74 -2.65 -15.58 0.95
N ALA A 75 -3.81 -15.43 0.32
CA ALA A 75 -4.58 -14.20 0.32
C ALA A 75 -5.05 -13.78 1.72
N ALA A 76 -5.52 -14.72 2.55
CA ALA A 76 -6.02 -14.40 3.90
C ALA A 76 -4.92 -13.90 4.84
N LYS A 77 -3.76 -14.56 4.84
CA LYS A 77 -2.60 -14.16 5.65
C LYS A 77 -2.01 -12.84 5.17
N TYR A 78 -1.97 -12.62 3.85
CA TYR A 78 -1.50 -11.35 3.29
C TYR A 78 -2.45 -10.21 3.64
N TRP A 79 -3.76 -10.43 3.53
CA TRP A 79 -4.79 -9.44 3.84
C TRP A 79 -4.66 -8.91 5.27
N SER A 80 -4.62 -9.78 6.27
CA SER A 80 -4.54 -9.33 7.68
C SER A 80 -3.25 -8.58 7.97
N ARG A 81 -2.10 -9.10 7.51
CA ARG A 81 -0.81 -8.40 7.64
C ARG A 81 -0.81 -7.04 6.96
N SER A 82 -1.51 -6.92 5.83
CA SER A 82 -1.61 -5.67 5.09
C SER A 82 -2.43 -4.62 5.83
N VAL A 83 -3.57 -5.03 6.41
CA VAL A 83 -4.41 -4.17 7.26
C VAL A 83 -3.64 -3.68 8.48
N PHE A 84 -2.99 -4.57 9.24
CA PHE A 84 -2.23 -4.17 10.43
C PHE A 84 -1.02 -3.29 10.07
N SER A 85 -0.34 -3.57 8.95
CA SER A 85 0.78 -2.75 8.50
C SER A 85 0.32 -1.36 8.06
N PHE A 86 -0.84 -1.25 7.40
CA PHE A 86 -1.44 0.04 7.06
C PHE A 86 -1.83 0.85 8.30
N LEU A 87 -2.51 0.22 9.26
CA LEU A 87 -2.90 0.89 10.51
C LEU A 87 -1.68 1.37 11.29
N GLY A 88 -0.65 0.53 11.40
CA GLY A 88 0.62 0.89 12.00
C GLY A 88 1.26 2.08 11.27
N LEU A 89 1.30 2.03 9.93
CA LEU A 89 1.81 3.11 9.08
C LEU A 89 1.03 4.42 9.29
N ALA A 90 -0.31 4.36 9.36
CA ALA A 90 -1.16 5.53 9.58
C ALA A 90 -0.86 6.21 10.90
N VAL A 91 -0.68 5.42 11.98
CA VAL A 91 -0.34 5.94 13.30
C VAL A 91 1.05 6.56 13.29
N VAL A 92 2.08 5.88 12.79
CA VAL A 92 3.46 6.43 12.81
C VAL A 92 3.64 7.63 11.88
N ASN A 93 2.99 7.63 10.70
CA ASN A 93 2.98 8.78 9.80
C ASN A 93 2.26 9.98 10.43
N GLY A 94 1.10 9.74 11.06
CA GLY A 94 0.35 10.78 11.76
C GLY A 94 1.11 11.34 12.96
N PHE A 95 1.77 10.48 13.73
CA PHE A 95 2.64 10.89 14.83
C PHE A 95 3.84 11.71 14.34
N THR A 96 4.46 11.29 13.23
CA THR A 96 5.53 12.06 12.59
C THR A 96 5.02 13.42 12.12
N ALA A 97 3.85 13.47 11.48
CA ALA A 97 3.24 14.73 11.06
C ALA A 97 2.98 15.67 12.24
N TYR A 98 2.44 15.14 13.34
CA TYR A 98 2.25 15.87 14.58
C TYR A 98 3.57 16.42 15.13
N LEU A 99 4.62 15.60 15.22
CA LEU A 99 5.92 16.00 15.76
C LEU A 99 6.58 17.14 14.95
N PHE A 100 6.44 17.12 13.62
CA PHE A 100 7.08 18.10 12.74
C PHE A 100 6.22 19.35 12.48
N SER A 101 4.89 19.26 12.58
CA SER A 101 4.00 20.41 12.41
C SER A 101 3.60 21.09 13.74
N SER A 102 3.72 20.37 14.85
CA SER A 102 3.12 20.73 16.16
C SER A 102 1.61 20.96 16.13
N LEU A 103 0.93 20.59 15.04
CA LEU A 103 -0.52 20.72 14.88
C LEU A 103 -1.20 19.39 15.20
N GLY A 104 -2.18 19.43 16.10
CA GLY A 104 -3.06 18.29 16.35
C GLY A 104 -3.85 17.91 15.08
N ILE A 105 -4.26 16.65 14.97
CA ILE A 105 -5.02 16.18 13.79
C ILE A 105 -6.34 16.96 13.59
N ASP A 106 -6.93 17.46 14.68
CA ASP A 106 -8.14 18.28 14.65
C ASP A 106 -7.88 19.71 14.17
N GLU A 107 -6.72 20.26 14.51
CA GLU A 107 -6.27 21.60 14.08
C GLU A 107 -5.73 21.61 12.65
N ALA A 108 -5.33 20.44 12.15
CA ALA A 108 -4.91 20.22 10.78
C ALA A 108 -6.07 20.43 9.77
N GLY A 109 -7.31 20.66 10.23
CA GLY A 109 -8.45 20.98 9.37
C GLY A 109 -8.88 19.78 8.53
N SER A 110 -8.88 19.92 7.19
CA SER A 110 -9.36 18.87 6.28
C SER A 110 -8.51 17.58 6.29
N TYR A 111 -7.30 17.58 6.87
CA TYR A 111 -6.45 16.38 6.87
C TYR A 111 -6.99 15.24 7.71
N ARG A 112 -7.76 15.51 8.77
CA ARG A 112 -8.48 14.47 9.52
C ARG A 112 -9.39 13.67 8.59
N TRP A 113 -10.16 14.36 7.76
CA TRP A 113 -11.05 13.73 6.78
C TRP A 113 -10.27 12.99 5.71
N ILE A 114 -9.18 13.55 5.21
CA ILE A 114 -8.32 12.86 4.23
C ILE A 114 -7.80 11.54 4.83
N TYR A 115 -7.33 11.54 6.08
CA TYR A 115 -6.88 10.33 6.77
C TYR A 115 -7.96 9.25 6.86
N ILE A 116 -9.18 9.66 7.21
CA ILE A 116 -10.35 8.77 7.26
C ILE A 116 -10.64 8.22 5.86
N VAL A 117 -10.75 9.09 4.85
CA VAL A 117 -11.06 8.71 3.47
C VAL A 117 -9.99 7.79 2.88
N VAL A 118 -8.71 8.06 3.11
CA VAL A 118 -7.61 7.20 2.65
C VAL A 118 -7.65 5.84 3.35
N THR A 119 -7.97 5.80 4.65
CA THR A 119 -8.11 4.55 5.40
C THR A 119 -9.26 3.69 4.86
N PHE A 120 -10.45 4.27 4.73
CA PHE A 120 -11.60 3.56 4.17
C PHE A 120 -11.37 3.17 2.71
N GLY A 121 -10.83 4.08 1.90
CA GLY A 121 -10.50 3.84 0.51
C GLY A 121 -9.52 2.68 0.36
N TYR A 122 -8.51 2.58 1.22
CA TYR A 122 -7.60 1.45 1.23
C TYR A 122 -8.30 0.12 1.51
N LEU A 123 -9.17 0.06 2.52
CA LEU A 123 -9.93 -1.17 2.82
C LEU A 123 -10.81 -1.60 1.65
N VAL A 124 -11.42 -0.63 0.95
CA VAL A 124 -12.20 -0.87 -0.27
C VAL A 124 -11.30 -1.42 -1.39
N PHE A 125 -10.18 -0.76 -1.68
CA PHE A 125 -9.22 -1.22 -2.70
C PHE A 125 -8.73 -2.64 -2.42
N LEU A 126 -8.30 -2.90 -1.19
CA LEU A 126 -7.80 -4.21 -0.79
C LEU A 126 -8.89 -5.29 -0.92
N SER A 127 -10.15 -4.96 -0.60
CA SER A 127 -11.28 -5.88 -0.73
C SER A 127 -11.60 -6.20 -2.19
N ILE A 128 -11.61 -5.19 -3.07
CA ILE A 128 -11.84 -5.36 -4.51
C ILE A 128 -10.78 -6.27 -5.11
N VAL A 129 -9.51 -6.02 -4.82
CA VAL A 129 -8.41 -6.82 -5.38
C VAL A 129 -8.48 -8.27 -4.91
N ASN A 130 -8.77 -8.49 -3.62
CA ASN A 130 -8.94 -9.82 -3.08
C ASN A 130 -10.15 -10.55 -3.70
N PHE A 131 -11.21 -9.83 -4.05
CA PHE A 131 -12.36 -10.39 -4.75
C PHE A 131 -12.02 -10.79 -6.19
N ILE A 132 -11.31 -9.93 -6.93
CA ILE A 132 -10.82 -10.22 -8.29
C ILE A 132 -10.00 -11.51 -8.27
N LYS A 133 -9.10 -11.66 -7.29
CA LYS A 133 -8.28 -12.86 -7.15
C LYS A 133 -9.11 -14.12 -6.98
N LYS A 134 -10.14 -14.09 -6.12
CA LYS A 134 -11.06 -15.22 -5.94
C LYS A 134 -11.80 -15.59 -7.23
N ILE A 135 -12.20 -14.60 -8.02
CA ILE A 135 -12.84 -14.83 -9.33
C ILE A 135 -11.88 -15.55 -10.28
N VAL A 136 -10.63 -15.07 -10.38
CA VAL A 136 -9.61 -15.70 -11.24
C VAL A 136 -9.33 -17.14 -10.80
N GLU A 137 -9.17 -17.39 -9.49
CA GLU A 137 -8.99 -18.73 -8.94
C GLU A 137 -10.19 -19.65 -9.22
N PHE A 138 -11.41 -19.10 -9.21
CA PHE A 138 -12.62 -19.84 -9.55
C PHE A 138 -12.66 -20.21 -11.04
N ALA A 139 -12.38 -19.25 -11.92
CA ALA A 139 -12.32 -19.47 -13.37
C ALA A 139 -11.27 -20.54 -13.75
N GLN A 140 -10.07 -20.44 -13.18
CA GLN A 140 -9.00 -21.44 -13.39
C GLN A 140 -9.40 -22.85 -12.95
N LYS A 141 -10.21 -22.98 -11.88
CA LYS A 141 -10.74 -24.27 -11.44
C LYS A 141 -11.81 -24.82 -12.38
N GLU A 142 -12.65 -23.96 -12.94
CA GLU A 142 -13.73 -24.36 -13.85
C GLU A 142 -13.18 -24.87 -15.20
N GLU A 143 -12.14 -24.21 -15.73
CA GLU A 143 -11.41 -24.64 -16.92
C GLU A 143 -10.78 -26.04 -16.76
N TRP A 144 -10.22 -26.33 -15.58
CA TRP A 144 -9.65 -27.64 -15.27
C TRP A 144 -10.71 -28.74 -15.16
N ASN A 145 -11.91 -28.39 -14.68
CA ASN A 145 -13.00 -29.33 -14.43
C ASN A 145 -13.87 -29.63 -15.66
N GLN A 146 -13.61 -29.01 -16.82
CA GLN A 146 -14.12 -29.50 -18.10
C GLN A 146 -13.13 -30.52 -18.67
N PRO A 147 -13.27 -31.84 -18.37
CA PRO A 147 -12.47 -32.84 -19.05
C PRO A 147 -12.75 -32.67 -20.54
N ARG A 148 -11.69 -32.39 -21.32
CA ARG A 148 -11.73 -32.30 -22.78
C ARG A 148 -12.67 -33.40 -23.29
N ALA A 149 -13.87 -33.01 -23.71
CA ALA A 149 -14.82 -33.91 -24.32
C ALA A 149 -14.17 -34.37 -25.62
N ARG A 150 -13.36 -35.45 -25.52
CA ARG A 150 -12.74 -36.10 -26.66
C ARG A 150 -13.91 -36.61 -27.49
N SER A 151 -14.28 -35.82 -28.48
CA SER A 151 -15.11 -36.26 -29.59
C SER A 151 -14.46 -37.51 -30.16
N ARG A 152 -14.99 -38.66 -29.74
CA ARG A 152 -14.60 -39.96 -30.23
C ARG A 152 -15.18 -40.05 -31.63
N LYS A 153 -14.41 -39.57 -32.61
CA LYS A 153 -14.71 -39.71 -34.03
C LYS A 153 -14.79 -41.21 -34.34
N LYS A 154 -16.01 -41.76 -34.32
CA LYS A 154 -16.29 -43.10 -34.88
C LYS A 154 -15.99 -43.02 -36.36
N ARG A 155 -14.88 -43.63 -36.77
CA ARG A 155 -14.53 -43.85 -38.17
C ARG A 155 -15.18 -45.19 -38.58
N ASN A 156 -15.91 -45.08 -39.69
CA ASN A 156 -16.69 -46.07 -40.44
C ASN A 156 -16.30 -47.53 -40.27
#